data_AF-A0A2W7NKV9-F1
#
_entry.id   AF-A0A2W7NKV9-F1
#
_cell.length_a   1.000
_cell.length_b   1.000
_cell.length_c   1.000
_cell.angle_alpha   90.00
_cell.angle_beta   90.00
_cell.angle_gamma   90.00
#
_symmetry.space_group_name_H-M   'P 1'
#
loop_
_entity.id
_entity.type
_entity.pdbx_description
1 polymer ?
#
loop_
_entity_poly.entity_id
_entity_poly.type
_entity_poly.pdbx_seq_one_letter_code
_entity_poly.pdbx_strand_id
1 'polypeptide(L)'
;MANFSDQKIQQVWEKAQTVDSFNKDLYRKDCCGAWMQRDKYGVEELYGWEIDHVYPVSKGGTDDLVNLRPMQWENNRSKADSYPDYTASKTSDGNKNINKEENKTINDALKSELKERYKIK
;
A
#
# COMPACT_ATOMS: atom_id res chain seq x y z
N MET A 1 -12.39 -8.87 6.48
CA MET A 1 -11.65 -7.61 6.27
C MET A 1 -11.55 -6.90 7.60
N ALA A 2 -10.38 -6.36 7.94
CA ALA A 2 -10.23 -5.59 9.18
C ALA A 2 -11.04 -4.29 9.07
N ASN A 3 -11.80 -3.97 10.11
CA ASN A 3 -12.53 -2.70 10.20
C ASN A 3 -11.62 -1.68 10.89
N PHE A 4 -11.10 -0.73 10.11
CA PHE A 4 -10.25 0.34 10.62
C PHE A 4 -11.06 1.59 10.94
N SER A 5 -10.69 2.31 12.00
CA SER A 5 -11.27 3.62 12.30
C SER A 5 -10.82 4.66 11.28
N ASP A 6 -11.60 5.73 11.12
CA ASP A 6 -11.25 6.84 10.22
C ASP A 6 -9.88 7.45 10.55
N GLN A 7 -9.55 7.55 11.85
CA GLN A 7 -8.23 8.00 12.30
C GLN A 7 -7.11 7.08 11.80
N LYS A 8 -7.31 5.76 11.87
CA LYS A 8 -6.32 4.79 11.39
C LYS A 8 -6.20 4.85 9.86
N ILE A 9 -7.31 4.97 9.15
CA ILE A 9 -7.34 5.14 7.69
C ILE A 9 -6.55 6.39 7.30
N GLN A 10 -6.73 7.50 8.02
CA GLN A 10 -5.97 8.72 7.79
C GLN A 10 -4.47 8.54 8.05
N GLN A 11 -4.08 7.90 9.16
CA GLN A 11 -2.67 7.61 9.46
C GLN A 11 -2.01 6.74 8.39
N VAL A 12 -2.75 5.79 7.81
CA VAL A 12 -2.25 4.95 6.72
C VAL A 12 -2.17 5.75 5.41
N TRP A 13 -3.21 6.50 5.05
CA TRP A 13 -3.19 7.41 3.89
C TRP A 13 -1.97 8.34 3.89
N GLU A 14 -1.61 8.86 5.06
CA GLU A 14 -0.50 9.78 5.24
C GLU A 14 0.88 9.19 4.89
N LYS A 15 1.00 7.85 4.80
CA LYS A 15 2.21 7.16 4.38
C LYS A 15 2.39 7.07 2.86
N ALA A 16 1.33 7.31 2.08
CA ALA A 16 1.43 7.30 0.62
C ALA A 16 2.31 8.46 0.14
N GLN A 17 2.97 8.25 -1.00
CA GLN A 17 3.84 9.24 -1.61
C GLN A 17 3.03 10.45 -2.10
N THR A 18 3.41 11.65 -1.67
CA THR A 18 2.89 12.90 -2.22
C THR A 18 3.57 13.21 -3.56
N VAL A 19 2.83 13.81 -4.48
CA VAL A 19 3.36 14.24 -5.78
C VAL A 19 3.24 15.75 -5.87
N ASP A 20 4.34 16.41 -6.20
CA ASP A 20 4.37 17.86 -6.37
C ASP A 20 3.34 18.29 -7.42
N SER A 21 2.76 19.47 -7.22
CA SER A 21 1.67 20.03 -8.06
C SER A 21 0.31 19.31 -7.96
N PHE A 22 0.17 18.28 -7.11
CA PHE A 22 -1.12 17.66 -6.79
C PHE A 22 -1.54 17.95 -5.36
N ASN A 23 -2.85 18.04 -5.12
CA ASN A 23 -3.38 18.18 -3.77
C ASN A 23 -3.12 16.89 -2.98
N LYS A 24 -2.15 16.91 -2.05
CA LYS A 24 -1.77 15.78 -1.19
C LYS A 24 -2.89 15.22 -0.33
N ASP A 25 -3.95 16.01 -0.10
CA ASP A 25 -5.11 15.57 0.69
C ASP A 25 -6.10 14.77 -0.16
N LEU A 26 -6.00 14.87 -1.50
CA LEU A 26 -6.85 14.16 -2.45
C LEU A 26 -6.10 13.05 -3.20
N TYR A 27 -4.88 13.31 -3.66
CA TYR A 27 -4.13 12.42 -4.55
C TYR A 27 -2.75 12.09 -3.99
N ARG A 28 -2.44 10.80 -3.97
CA ARG A 28 -1.14 10.26 -3.60
C ARG A 28 -0.83 9.03 -4.43
N LYS A 29 0.41 8.56 -4.39
CA LYS A 29 0.84 7.31 -5.01
C LYS A 29 1.15 6.23 -3.97
N ASP A 30 0.79 5.00 -4.28
CA ASP A 30 1.20 3.86 -3.47
C ASP A 30 2.70 3.56 -3.65
N CYS A 31 3.20 2.56 -2.94
CA CYS A 31 4.59 2.10 -3.03
C CYS A 31 4.99 1.55 -4.41
N CYS A 32 4.03 1.30 -5.30
CA CYS A 32 4.24 0.82 -6.67
C CYS A 32 4.17 1.95 -7.71
N GLY A 33 3.86 3.17 -7.26
CA GLY A 33 3.70 4.35 -8.10
C GLY A 33 2.30 4.51 -8.71
N ALA A 34 1.33 3.69 -8.35
CA ALA A 34 -0.05 3.84 -8.80
C ALA A 34 -0.75 4.97 -8.03
N TRP A 35 -1.46 5.83 -8.74
CA TRP A 35 -2.31 6.87 -8.18
C TRP A 35 -3.47 6.29 -7.38
N MET A 36 -3.74 6.96 -6.26
CA MET A 36 -4.85 6.71 -5.36
C MET A 36 -5.56 8.03 -5.07
N GLN A 37 -6.86 7.97 -4.84
CA GLN A 37 -7.69 9.11 -4.45
C GLN A 37 -8.26 8.89 -3.04
N ARG A 38 -8.13 9.89 -2.18
CA ARG A 38 -8.45 9.80 -0.74
C ARG A 38 -9.88 9.35 -0.44
N ASP A 39 -10.86 9.82 -1.20
CA ASP A 39 -12.28 9.46 -1.08
C ASP A 39 -12.65 8.11 -1.73
N LYS A 40 -11.70 7.45 -2.40
CA LYS A 40 -11.86 6.12 -3.03
C LYS A 40 -11.30 4.99 -2.16
N TYR A 41 -11.27 5.18 -0.84
CA TYR A 41 -10.91 4.12 0.09
C TYR A 41 -11.96 2.99 0.07
N GLY A 42 -11.52 1.74 -0.09
CA GLY A 42 -12.38 0.56 -0.14
C GLY A 42 -13.20 0.42 -1.42
N VAL A 43 -12.85 1.17 -2.48
CA VAL A 43 -13.53 1.13 -3.78
C VAL A 43 -12.62 0.48 -4.81
N GLU A 44 -13.13 -0.47 -5.60
CA GLU A 44 -12.39 -1.16 -6.68
C GLU A 44 -12.50 -0.38 -8.02
N GLU A 45 -12.08 0.89 -8.02
CA GLU A 45 -12.08 1.78 -9.20
C GLU A 45 -10.65 2.23 -9.58
N LEU A 46 -10.49 3.01 -10.67
CA LEU A 46 -9.18 3.40 -11.23
C LEU A 46 -8.17 3.96 -10.21
N TYR A 47 -8.64 4.77 -9.25
CA TYR A 47 -7.83 5.35 -8.17
C TYR A 47 -8.23 4.83 -6.78
N GLY A 48 -8.94 3.70 -6.78
CA GLY A 48 -9.34 2.99 -5.58
C GLY A 48 -8.16 2.45 -4.81
N TRP A 49 -8.26 2.43 -3.49
CA TRP A 49 -7.18 1.94 -2.64
C TRP A 49 -7.70 1.31 -1.36
N GLU A 50 -6.84 0.48 -0.79
CA GLU A 50 -7.11 -0.27 0.43
C GLU A 50 -5.89 -0.18 1.36
N ILE A 51 -6.07 -0.66 2.60
CA ILE A 51 -4.97 -0.85 3.54
C ILE A 51 -4.38 -2.25 3.31
N ASP A 52 -3.10 -2.29 2.95
CA ASP A 52 -2.30 -3.51 2.80
C ASP A 52 -1.51 -3.80 4.09
N HIS A 53 -1.44 -5.08 4.45
CA HIS A 53 -0.51 -5.60 5.44
C HIS A 53 0.79 -5.97 4.74
N VAL A 54 1.84 -5.18 4.97
CA VAL A 54 3.16 -5.39 4.37
C VAL A 54 3.67 -6.80 4.65
N TYR A 55 3.69 -7.18 5.93
CA TYR A 55 3.79 -8.57 6.37
C TYR A 55 2.38 -9.15 6.50
N PRO A 56 2.00 -10.12 5.65
CA PRO A 56 0.64 -10.65 5.59
C PRO A 56 0.15 -11.25 6.91
N VAL A 57 -1.15 -11.13 7.17
CA VAL A 57 -1.80 -11.75 8.33
C VAL A 57 -1.63 -13.28 8.30
N SER A 58 -1.66 -13.89 7.12
CA SER A 58 -1.41 -15.34 6.92
C SER A 58 -0.02 -15.80 7.40
N LYS A 59 0.94 -14.87 7.49
CA LYS A 59 2.30 -15.11 7.99
C LYS A 59 2.50 -14.65 9.44
N GLY A 60 1.46 -14.10 10.08
CA GLY A 60 1.51 -13.62 11.47
C GLY A 60 1.62 -12.10 11.61
N GLY A 61 1.43 -11.34 10.53
CA GLY A 61 1.29 -9.89 10.60
C GLY A 61 0.02 -9.45 11.33
N THR A 62 0.05 -8.26 11.91
CA THR A 62 -1.06 -7.67 12.67
C THR A 62 -1.43 -6.29 12.12
N ASP A 63 -2.49 -5.69 12.68
CA ASP A 63 -2.97 -4.34 12.39
C ASP A 63 -2.10 -3.21 12.99
N ASP A 64 -0.86 -3.54 13.38
CA ASP A 64 0.10 -2.56 13.86
C ASP A 64 0.37 -1.51 12.79
N LEU A 65 0.37 -0.24 13.17
CA LEU A 65 0.47 0.84 12.19
C LEU A 65 1.73 0.69 11.32
N VAL A 66 2.87 0.26 11.85
CA VAL A 66 4.11 0.00 11.09
C VAL A 66 3.90 -0.98 9.91
N ASN A 67 3.03 -1.97 10.09
CA ASN A 67 2.76 -3.01 9.10
C ASN A 67 1.70 -2.61 8.06
N LEU A 68 1.02 -1.48 8.27
CA LEU A 68 -0.01 -1.00 7.38
C LEU A 68 0.55 0.03 6.42
N ARG A 69 0.15 -0.08 5.15
CA ARG A 69 0.41 0.93 4.12
C ARG A 69 -0.81 1.08 3.20
N PRO A 70 -0.98 2.26 2.58
CA PRO A 70 -1.99 2.45 1.56
C PRO A 70 -1.48 1.79 0.26
N MET A 71 -2.35 1.05 -0.41
CA MET A 71 -2.01 0.38 -1.66
C MET A 71 -3.19 0.44 -2.62
N GLN A 72 -2.93 0.70 -3.91
CA GLN A 72 -3.97 0.64 -4.93
C GLN A 72 -4.55 -0.78 -4.96
N TRP A 73 -5.87 -0.92 -5.12
CA TRP A 73 -6.55 -2.20 -4.86
C TRP A 73 -6.06 -3.35 -5.76
N GLU A 74 -5.78 -3.11 -7.05
CA GLU A 74 -5.24 -4.15 -7.96
C GLU A 74 -3.81 -4.53 -7.57
N ASN A 75 -3.01 -3.58 -7.11
CA ASN A 75 -1.70 -3.85 -6.55
C ASN A 75 -1.80 -4.68 -5.26
N ASN A 76 -2.75 -4.37 -4.37
CA ASN A 76 -3.00 -5.14 -3.15
C ASN A 76 -3.38 -6.59 -3.49
N ARG A 77 -4.29 -6.79 -4.45
CA ARG A 77 -4.67 -8.12 -4.96
C ARG A 77 -3.51 -8.87 -5.58
N SER A 78 -2.69 -8.18 -6.39
CA SER A 78 -1.51 -8.76 -7.05
C SER A 78 -0.43 -9.17 -6.04
N LYS A 79 -0.24 -8.39 -4.98
CA LYS A 79 0.68 -8.74 -3.89
C LYS A 79 0.21 -9.98 -3.12
N ALA A 80 -1.08 -10.03 -2.75
CA ALA A 80 -1.64 -11.09 -1.89
C ALA A 80 -0.77 -11.33 -0.63
N ASP A 81 -0.39 -12.58 -0.37
CA ASP A 81 0.44 -13.00 0.77
C ASP A 81 1.96 -12.94 0.50
N SER A 82 2.37 -12.26 -0.57
CA SER A 82 3.78 -12.17 -0.97
C SER A 82 4.55 -11.22 -0.06
N TYR A 83 5.71 -11.69 0.42
CA TYR A 83 6.65 -10.95 1.27
C TYR A 83 7.99 -11.70 1.28
N PRO A 84 9.15 -11.00 1.19
CA PRO A 84 9.30 -9.55 1.05
C PRO A 84 9.18 -9.06 -0.41
N ASP A 85 9.32 -9.97 -1.36
CA ASP A 85 9.16 -9.72 -2.79
C ASP A 85 7.70 -9.94 -3.20
N TYR A 86 7.21 -9.12 -4.11
CA TYR A 86 5.83 -9.18 -4.63
C TYR A 86 5.74 -8.57 -6.02
N THR A 87 4.70 -8.94 -6.76
CA THR A 87 4.40 -8.36 -8.07
C THR A 87 3.42 -7.21 -7.92
N ALA A 88 3.79 -6.03 -8.43
CA ALA A 88 2.87 -4.92 -8.66
C ALA A 88 2.24 -5.09 -10.05
N SER A 89 0.94 -4.80 -10.19
CA SER A 89 0.20 -4.89 -11.46
C SER A 89 -0.12 -3.51 -12.06
N LYS A 90 -0.09 -2.46 -11.23
CA LYS A 90 -0.34 -1.06 -11.58
C LYS A 90 0.83 -0.18 -11.20
N THR A 91 1.12 0.75 -12.10
CA THR A 91 1.93 1.93 -11.83
C THR A 91 1.33 3.12 -12.56
N SER A 92 2.01 4.26 -12.58
CA SER A 92 1.57 5.44 -13.33
C SER A 92 2.48 5.75 -14.51
N ASP A 93 1.88 6.21 -15.61
CA ASP A 93 2.55 7.04 -16.61
C ASP A 93 1.99 8.47 -16.52
N GLY A 94 2.81 9.40 -16.03
CA GLY A 94 2.39 10.74 -15.64
C GLY A 94 1.24 10.72 -14.63
N ASN A 95 0.07 11.18 -15.07
CA ASN A 95 -1.13 11.39 -14.24
C ASN A 95 -2.18 10.27 -14.38
N LYS A 96 -1.83 9.16 -15.02
CA LYS A 96 -2.75 8.04 -15.26
C LYS A 96 -2.15 6.73 -14.78
N ASN A 97 -2.99 5.87 -14.23
CA ASN A 97 -2.61 4.50 -13.92
C ASN A 97 -2.55 3.68 -15.21
N ILE A 98 -1.53 2.84 -15.30
CA ILE A 98 -1.30 1.89 -16.40
C ILE A 98 -1.08 0.50 -15.83
N ASN A 99 -1.39 -0.52 -16.64
CA ASN A 99 -1.06 -1.90 -16.33
C ASN A 99 0.42 -2.12 -16.61
N LYS A 100 1.19 -2.49 -15.59
CA LYS A 100 2.60 -2.83 -15.74
C LYS A 100 2.98 -3.79 -14.62
N GLU A 101 3.35 -5.01 -15.00
CA GLU A 101 3.86 -5.98 -14.06
C GLU A 101 5.31 -5.64 -13.71
N GLU A 102 5.56 -5.40 -12.42
CA GLU A 102 6.90 -5.11 -11.90
C GLU A 102 7.15 -5.89 -10.62
N ASN A 103 8.31 -6.54 -10.53
CA ASN A 103 8.77 -7.11 -9.28
C ASN A 103 9.22 -5.98 -8.35
N LYS A 104 8.66 -5.94 -7.14
CA LYS A 104 9.01 -5.01 -6.07
C LYS A 104 9.50 -5.79 -4.87
N THR A 105 10.39 -5.16 -4.10
CA THR A 105 10.77 -5.66 -2.78
C THR A 105 10.49 -4.57 -1.74
N ILE A 106 10.10 -4.98 -0.54
CA ILE A 106 9.93 -4.05 0.58
C ILE A 106 11.29 -3.42 0.93
N ASN A 107 11.32 -2.11 1.14
CA ASN A 107 12.56 -1.41 1.46
C ASN A 107 13.24 -1.99 2.72
N ASP A 108 14.57 -1.94 2.77
CA ASP A 108 15.35 -2.63 3.80
C ASP A 108 15.08 -2.12 5.22
N ALA A 109 14.78 -0.83 5.37
CA ALA A 109 14.46 -0.24 6.67
C ALA A 109 13.18 -0.85 7.26
N LEU A 110 12.07 -0.81 6.48
CA LEU A 110 10.80 -1.40 6.89
C LEU A 110 10.90 -2.92 7.02
N LYS A 111 11.64 -3.59 6.13
CA LYS A 111 11.87 -5.03 6.23
C LYS A 111 12.55 -5.39 7.55
N SER A 112 13.55 -4.62 7.98
CA SER A 112 14.27 -4.81 9.24
C SER A 112 13.37 -4.55 10.46
N GLU A 113 12.58 -3.47 10.41
CA GLU A 113 11.62 -3.14 11.47
C GLU A 113 10.56 -4.23 11.65
N LEU A 114 10.02 -4.76 10.55
CA LEU A 114 9.05 -5.86 10.58
C LEU A 114 9.67 -7.18 11.05
N LYS A 115 10.94 -7.44 10.68
CA LYS A 115 11.68 -8.61 11.19
C LYS A 115 11.80 -8.59 12.70
N GLU A 116 12.17 -7.45 13.28
CA GLU A 116 12.25 -7.29 14.72
C GLU A 116 10.87 -7.39 15.37
N ARG A 117 9.88 -6.65 14.83
CA ARG A 117 8.52 -6.59 15.37
C ARG A 117 7.84 -7.97 15.43
N TYR A 118 7.98 -8.76 14.37
CA TYR A 118 7.31 -10.06 14.22
C TYR A 118 8.23 -11.27 14.43
N LYS A 119 9.49 -11.04 14.82
CA LYS A 119 10.51 -12.10 15.04
C LYS A 119 10.63 -13.04 13.83
N ILE A 120 10.62 -12.46 12.63
CA ILE A 120 10.77 -13.18 11.37
C ILE A 120 12.20 -13.74 11.32
N LYS A 121 12.30 -15.06 11.08
CA LYS A 121 13.57 -15.78 11.00
C LYS A 121 14.37 -15.44 9.75
#